data_AF-A0A7D6VHQ2-F1
#
_entry.id   AF-A0A7D6VHQ2-F1
#
_cell.length_a   1.000
_cell.length_b   1.000
_cell.length_c   1.000
_cell.angle_alpha   90.00
_cell.angle_beta   90.00
_cell.angle_gamma   90.00
#
_symmetry.space_group_name_H-M   'P 1'
#
loop_
_entity.id
_entity.type
_entity.pdbx_description
1 polymer ?
#
loop_
_entity_poly.entity_id
_entity_poly.type
_entity_poly.pdbx_seq_one_letter_code
_entity_poly.pdbx_strand_id
1 'polypeptide(L)'
;MRLRPQLARAAITFTAAVSLWMAGGTLPLAAAAPAPPPDPNPDPAYLLHPFDPSNGAFSATVRDLSTPGMLDYLIRAGITDITGNWQGGFADLANPATYTGPDSQQKILTAAQQAWDVLAHLEGLGVNFPPHPDYLPDWNHDGKFGLADTAGNWPAPASETSDVALDDVYDNPDFMQADFRYPCVNEDGSVFYETRSGTCVPGDTPGADFKLGTVHKTQIIGSRGIPMSAMVWLPEGAEGSGQKFPVAYGMPGAGESMSHISMYTESYVRNGFIAVSVAQVGQPDSPGTILDMFLPQFTVPDCFAPSTCWSAQDGIRWVAGDDIIPVVDLNNELNNVLMVPRLVRQDPAYAPVGANQRNPWIDLMDTEHISVYGQSIGAVGVSSYLDWQVKGHGFDGRPLPRVSSASLMSGFQNMHADVPVQMQTGDYDIPGLAGYGLTNFYQPLFNATDGPFGTTDKVDQLLRQGTTAPIQSIISESGGHADSINWIGVPDKNVHAPAMSVKYSVNWFKCYGRAEADPAACDALLESDSIMSRGFASEYAPQGAAGPKLCLRVPDRAALIMVQRPEYLIDALNGHPRYTCTPQS
;
A
#
# COMPACT_ATOMS: atom_id res chain seq x y z
N MET A 1 -62.23 22.64 -28.64
CA MET A 1 -61.79 21.87 -29.83
C MET A 1 -60.39 21.34 -29.53
N ARG A 2 -60.27 20.01 -29.40
CA ARG A 2 -59.09 19.12 -29.55
C ARG A 2 -57.79 19.47 -28.78
N LEU A 3 -57.45 18.78 -27.67
CA LEU A 3 -56.83 17.43 -27.54
C LEU A 3 -55.46 17.28 -28.24
N ARG A 4 -54.39 17.37 -27.42
CA ARG A 4 -53.13 16.59 -27.28
C ARG A 4 -52.73 15.61 -28.43
N PRO A 5 -51.42 15.35 -28.71
CA PRO A 5 -50.61 14.68 -27.68
C PRO A 5 -49.07 14.84 -27.67
N GLN A 6 -48.58 14.84 -26.43
CA GLN A 6 -47.26 14.37 -25.97
C GLN A 6 -47.16 12.82 -26.05
N LEU A 7 -47.27 12.23 -27.24
CA LEU A 7 -47.16 10.76 -27.45
C LEU A 7 -46.18 10.43 -28.60
N ALA A 8 -45.02 11.09 -28.62
CA ALA A 8 -43.95 10.77 -29.58
C ALA A 8 -42.57 10.58 -28.92
N ARG A 9 -42.49 10.54 -27.59
CA ARG A 9 -41.22 10.37 -26.84
C ARG A 9 -41.19 9.15 -25.90
N ALA A 10 -42.12 8.21 -26.04
CA ALA A 10 -42.21 7.02 -25.17
C ALA A 10 -42.44 5.69 -25.92
N ALA A 11 -42.12 5.58 -27.21
CA ALA A 11 -42.43 4.39 -28.02
C ALA A 11 -41.30 3.92 -28.96
N ILE A 12 -40.04 4.29 -28.71
CA ILE A 12 -38.87 3.68 -29.39
C ILE A 12 -37.85 3.25 -28.33
N THR A 13 -38.39 2.57 -27.31
CA THR A 13 -37.67 1.85 -26.27
C THR A 13 -38.51 0.60 -26.03
N PHE A 14 -38.39 -0.45 -26.88
CA PHE A 14 -38.63 -1.86 -26.49
C PHE A 14 -38.51 -2.94 -27.59
N THR A 15 -38.19 -2.64 -28.86
CA THR A 15 -38.17 -3.68 -29.93
C THR A 15 -36.90 -3.69 -30.78
N ALA A 16 -35.73 -3.65 -30.13
CA ALA A 16 -34.45 -4.02 -30.74
C ALA A 16 -33.53 -4.81 -29.79
N ALA A 17 -34.09 -5.35 -28.71
CA ALA A 17 -33.50 -6.47 -27.98
C ALA A 17 -34.10 -7.76 -28.56
N VAL A 18 -33.27 -8.80 -28.77
CA VAL A 18 -33.61 -10.20 -29.11
C VAL A 18 -33.27 -10.70 -30.53
N SER A 19 -32.74 -9.91 -31.47
CA SER A 19 -32.37 -10.51 -32.78
C SER A 19 -31.13 -9.95 -33.44
N LEU A 20 -29.97 -10.11 -32.80
CA LEU A 20 -28.67 -10.31 -33.48
C LEU A 20 -27.60 -10.79 -32.47
N TRP A 21 -27.91 -11.87 -31.74
CA TRP A 21 -26.92 -12.83 -31.28
C TRP A 21 -26.71 -13.80 -32.46
N MET A 22 -25.46 -14.05 -32.85
CA MET A 22 -24.98 -14.87 -33.98
C MET A 22 -24.41 -14.09 -35.17
N ALA A 23 -23.28 -13.42 -34.95
CA ALA A 23 -22.13 -13.39 -35.86
C ALA A 23 -20.93 -12.80 -35.09
N GLY A 24 -19.87 -13.58 -34.93
CA GLY A 24 -18.64 -13.13 -34.29
C GLY A 24 -18.02 -11.96 -35.05
N GLY A 25 -17.77 -10.87 -34.34
CA GLY A 25 -17.11 -9.67 -34.84
C GLY A 25 -16.77 -8.79 -33.64
N THR A 26 -15.48 -8.50 -33.49
CA THR A 26 -14.89 -7.57 -32.53
C THR A 26 -15.75 -6.31 -32.36
N LEU A 27 -16.26 -6.07 -31.14
CA LEU A 27 -16.91 -4.80 -30.81
C LEU A 27 -15.82 -3.70 -30.69
N PRO A 28 -16.07 -2.49 -31.22
CA PRO A 28 -15.17 -1.37 -31.00
C PRO A 28 -15.29 -0.95 -29.53
N LEU A 29 -14.16 -0.96 -28.83
CA LEU A 29 -14.00 -0.29 -27.53
C LEU A 29 -14.45 1.17 -27.70
N ALA A 30 -15.16 1.70 -26.71
CA ALA A 30 -15.41 3.13 -26.65
C ALA A 30 -14.05 3.84 -26.60
N ALA A 31 -13.73 4.56 -27.67
CA ALA A 31 -12.55 5.41 -27.76
C ALA A 31 -12.53 6.36 -26.57
N ALA A 32 -11.45 6.34 -25.79
CA ALA A 32 -11.12 7.41 -24.87
C ALA A 32 -11.15 8.75 -25.66
N ALA A 33 -11.56 9.85 -25.03
CA ALA A 33 -11.50 11.14 -25.71
C ALA A 33 -10.06 11.37 -26.20
N PRO A 34 -9.85 11.72 -27.49
CA PRO A 34 -8.51 11.88 -28.02
C PRO A 34 -7.76 12.92 -27.19
N ALA A 35 -6.55 12.55 -26.76
CA ALA A 35 -5.69 13.44 -25.99
C ALA A 35 -5.55 14.77 -26.74
N PRO A 36 -5.62 15.93 -26.04
CA PRO A 36 -5.36 17.21 -26.69
C PRO A 36 -3.97 17.16 -27.34
N PRO A 37 -3.82 17.71 -28.57
CA PRO A 37 -2.53 17.73 -29.23
C PRO A 37 -1.50 18.43 -28.34
N PRO A 38 -0.22 17.99 -28.36
CA PRO A 38 0.86 18.64 -27.60
C PRO A 38 0.85 20.14 -27.85
N ASP A 39 0.99 20.94 -26.80
CA ASP A 39 1.00 22.40 -26.93
C ASP A 39 2.23 22.81 -27.76
N PRO A 40 2.06 23.47 -28.92
CA PRO A 40 3.18 23.92 -29.72
C PRO A 40 3.98 25.05 -29.05
N ASN A 41 3.45 25.68 -28.00
CA ASN A 41 4.11 26.71 -27.21
C ASN A 41 3.92 26.43 -25.71
N PRO A 42 4.60 25.42 -25.14
CA PRO A 42 4.44 25.06 -23.73
C PRO A 42 4.78 26.27 -22.85
N ASP A 43 3.83 26.74 -22.05
CA ASP A 43 4.04 27.83 -21.09
C ASP A 43 5.01 27.36 -19.98
N PRO A 44 6.21 27.96 -19.87
CA PRO A 44 7.18 27.59 -18.82
C PRO A 44 6.65 27.82 -17.41
N ALA A 45 5.63 28.67 -17.23
CA ALA A 45 4.99 28.87 -15.93
C ALA A 45 4.35 27.58 -15.39
N TYR A 46 4.06 26.59 -16.25
CA TYR A 46 3.57 25.29 -15.80
C TYR A 46 4.60 24.51 -14.96
N LEU A 47 5.90 24.76 -15.11
CA LEU A 47 6.91 24.17 -14.21
C LEU A 47 6.72 24.62 -12.74
N LEU A 48 5.94 25.66 -12.50
CA LEU A 48 5.57 26.16 -11.18
C LEU A 48 4.20 25.63 -10.69
N HIS A 49 3.46 24.90 -11.53
CA HIS A 49 2.20 24.24 -11.17
C HIS A 49 2.28 23.33 -9.93
N PRO A 50 3.39 22.60 -9.65
CA PRO A 50 3.61 21.93 -8.37
C PRO A 50 3.39 22.80 -7.12
N PHE A 51 3.64 24.10 -7.21
CA PHE A 51 3.48 25.04 -6.09
C PHE A 51 2.09 25.66 -6.02
N ASP A 52 1.16 25.24 -6.89
CA ASP A 52 -0.24 25.64 -6.79
C ASP A 52 -0.83 25.05 -5.49
N PRO A 53 -1.26 25.88 -4.53
CA PRO A 53 -1.81 25.40 -3.27
C PRO A 53 -3.16 24.68 -3.43
N SER A 54 -3.82 24.77 -4.59
CA SER A 54 -5.12 24.13 -4.85
C SER A 54 -5.01 22.74 -5.50
N ASN A 55 -4.06 22.52 -6.40
CA ASN A 55 -3.94 21.27 -7.19
C ASN A 55 -2.50 20.75 -7.34
N GLY A 56 -1.52 21.42 -6.72
CA GLY A 56 -0.10 21.04 -6.76
C GLY A 56 0.31 20.07 -5.67
N ALA A 57 1.62 19.82 -5.55
CA ALA A 57 2.23 18.89 -4.60
C ALA A 57 2.02 19.28 -3.13
N PHE A 58 1.52 20.48 -2.84
CA PHE A 58 1.22 20.94 -1.47
C PHE A 58 -0.28 20.95 -1.15
N SER A 59 -1.14 20.57 -2.11
CA SER A 59 -2.60 20.69 -1.99
C SER A 59 -3.17 19.84 -0.84
N ALA A 60 -2.64 18.64 -0.60
CA ALA A 60 -3.07 17.80 0.52
C ALA A 60 -2.75 18.46 1.86
N THR A 61 -1.54 19.00 2.04
CA THR A 61 -1.17 19.74 3.27
C THR A 61 -2.08 20.94 3.51
N VAL A 62 -2.41 21.71 2.47
CA VAL A 62 -3.33 22.85 2.59
C VAL A 62 -4.72 22.39 3.01
N ARG A 63 -5.22 21.29 2.43
CA ARG A 63 -6.49 20.69 2.84
C ARG A 63 -6.44 20.23 4.29
N ASP A 64 -5.41 19.51 4.69
CA ASP A 64 -5.30 18.97 6.04
C ASP A 64 -5.28 20.10 7.08
N LEU A 65 -4.50 21.16 6.83
CA LEU A 65 -4.44 22.33 7.71
C LEU A 65 -5.73 23.16 7.72
N SER A 66 -6.54 23.10 6.68
CA SER A 66 -7.82 23.83 6.58
C SER A 66 -9.03 22.98 7.00
N THR A 67 -8.87 21.67 7.16
CA THR A 67 -9.93 20.77 7.61
C THR A 67 -10.21 20.97 9.10
N PRO A 68 -11.45 21.29 9.51
CA PRO A 68 -11.79 21.49 10.91
C PRO A 68 -11.42 20.26 11.77
N GLY A 69 -10.68 20.48 12.86
CA GLY A 69 -10.26 19.43 13.78
C GLY A 69 -8.98 18.68 13.39
N MET A 70 -8.55 18.74 12.13
CA MET A 70 -7.37 18.00 11.66
C MET A 70 -6.04 18.51 12.26
N LEU A 71 -5.90 19.83 12.47
CA LEU A 71 -4.72 20.37 13.15
C LEU A 71 -4.65 19.94 14.62
N ASP A 72 -5.80 19.87 15.31
CA ASP A 72 -5.88 19.38 16.69
C ASP A 72 -5.53 17.89 16.76
N TYR A 73 -6.05 17.11 15.81
CA TYR A 73 -5.67 15.72 15.59
C TYR A 73 -4.16 15.57 15.41
N LEU A 74 -3.53 16.27 14.45
CA LEU A 74 -2.10 16.18 14.17
C LEU A 74 -1.24 16.44 15.41
N ILE A 75 -1.59 17.45 16.20
CA ILE A 75 -0.87 17.78 17.44
C ILE A 75 -1.07 16.69 18.49
N ARG A 76 -2.30 16.22 18.68
CA ARG A 76 -2.62 15.19 19.69
C ARG A 76 -2.02 13.85 19.33
N ALA A 77 -2.30 13.38 18.12
CA ALA A 77 -1.79 12.13 17.58
C ALA A 77 -0.26 12.11 17.58
N GLY A 78 0.40 13.21 17.20
CA GLY A 78 1.87 13.32 17.27
C GLY A 78 2.42 13.26 18.71
N ILE A 79 1.70 13.80 19.71
CA ILE A 79 2.09 13.67 21.12
C ILE A 79 1.79 12.26 21.65
N THR A 80 0.63 11.69 21.34
CA THR A 80 0.20 10.37 21.83
C THR A 80 0.99 9.24 21.21
N ASP A 81 1.32 9.29 19.92
CA ASP A 81 2.18 8.32 19.25
C ASP A 81 3.58 8.31 19.89
N ILE A 82 4.20 9.49 20.05
CA ILE A 82 5.51 9.61 20.72
C ILE A 82 5.44 9.16 22.19
N THR A 83 4.38 9.49 22.93
CA THR A 83 4.30 9.12 24.35
C THR A 83 3.85 7.68 24.60
N GLY A 84 3.02 7.11 23.72
CA GLY A 84 2.54 5.73 23.75
C GLY A 84 3.65 4.74 23.47
N ASN A 85 4.41 4.96 22.39
CA ASN A 85 5.55 4.10 22.00
C ASN A 85 6.62 4.08 23.10
N TRP A 86 6.87 5.24 23.73
CA TRP A 86 7.83 5.35 24.83
C TRP A 86 7.31 4.82 26.17
N GLN A 87 5.99 4.78 26.42
CA GLN A 87 5.45 4.21 27.66
C GLN A 87 5.30 2.69 27.54
N GLY A 88 4.82 2.18 26.41
CA GLY A 88 4.67 0.75 26.14
C GLY A 88 6.01 0.00 26.15
N GLY A 89 7.03 0.54 25.47
CA GLY A 89 8.35 -0.10 25.39
C GLY A 89 9.09 -0.26 26.73
N PHE A 90 8.70 0.47 27.76
CA PHE A 90 9.29 0.40 29.11
C PHE A 90 8.33 -0.15 30.17
N ALA A 91 7.06 -0.44 29.81
CA ALA A 91 6.04 -0.91 30.74
C ALA A 91 6.42 -2.24 31.41
N ASP A 92 7.00 -3.17 30.65
CA ASP A 92 7.46 -4.45 31.17
C ASP A 92 8.65 -4.31 32.14
N LEU A 93 9.49 -3.29 31.98
CA LEU A 93 10.55 -2.98 32.96
C LEU A 93 9.99 -2.38 34.25
N ALA A 94 8.79 -1.81 34.22
CA ALA A 94 8.09 -1.30 35.40
C ALA A 94 7.24 -2.38 36.11
N ASN A 95 6.98 -3.52 35.45
CA ASN A 95 6.14 -4.59 35.99
C ASN A 95 6.92 -5.48 37.01
N PRO A 96 6.49 -5.57 38.29
CA PRO A 96 7.14 -6.42 39.28
C PRO A 96 7.17 -7.92 38.92
N ALA A 97 6.22 -8.39 38.09
CA ALA A 97 6.17 -9.76 37.61
C ALA A 97 7.32 -10.11 36.65
N THR A 98 7.94 -9.12 36.02
CA THR A 98 9.13 -9.29 35.16
C THR A 98 10.33 -9.77 35.98
N TYR A 99 10.45 -9.30 37.23
CA TYR A 99 11.60 -9.59 38.10
C TYR A 99 11.41 -10.80 39.01
N THR A 100 10.26 -11.48 38.91
CA THR A 100 9.88 -12.55 39.85
C THR A 100 9.38 -13.79 39.11
N GLY A 101 9.74 -14.99 39.58
CA GLY A 101 9.32 -16.27 39.00
C GLY A 101 10.43 -17.02 38.24
N PRO A 102 10.16 -18.27 37.82
CA PRO A 102 11.15 -19.17 37.21
C PRO A 102 11.60 -18.78 35.80
N ASP A 103 10.85 -17.90 35.11
CA ASP A 103 11.11 -17.37 33.78
C ASP A 103 11.55 -15.89 33.79
N SER A 104 11.75 -15.30 34.99
CA SER A 104 12.11 -13.89 35.18
C SER A 104 13.34 -13.44 34.38
N GLN A 105 14.37 -14.29 34.26
CA GLN A 105 15.55 -13.94 33.45
C GLN A 105 15.18 -13.72 31.99
N GLN A 106 14.32 -14.55 31.41
CA GLN A 106 13.90 -14.41 30.02
C GLN A 106 12.97 -13.20 29.84
N LYS A 107 12.06 -12.96 30.78
CA LYS A 107 11.19 -11.77 30.81
C LYS A 107 11.97 -10.46 30.88
N ILE A 108 12.97 -10.36 31.78
CA ILE A 108 13.85 -9.19 31.90
C ILE A 108 14.60 -8.93 30.58
N LEU A 109 15.07 -10.00 29.93
CA LEU A 109 15.81 -9.90 28.68
C LEU A 109 14.91 -9.46 27.52
N THR A 110 13.67 -9.96 27.44
CA THR A 110 12.65 -9.48 26.49
C THR A 110 12.32 -8.00 26.73
N ALA A 111 12.06 -7.61 27.99
CA ALA A 111 11.74 -6.23 28.36
C ALA A 111 12.89 -5.24 28.05
N ALA A 112 14.13 -5.64 28.32
CA ALA A 112 15.32 -4.83 28.00
C ALA A 112 15.54 -4.70 26.47
N GLN A 113 15.22 -5.75 25.70
CA GLN A 113 15.28 -5.69 24.24
C GLN A 113 14.19 -4.79 23.69
N GLN A 114 12.95 -4.88 24.16
CA GLN A 114 11.86 -3.98 23.73
C GLN A 114 12.22 -2.50 23.97
N ALA A 115 12.79 -2.19 25.14
CA ALA A 115 13.25 -0.84 25.45
C ALA A 115 14.40 -0.37 24.54
N TRP A 116 15.36 -1.25 24.22
CA TRP A 116 16.43 -0.95 23.27
C TRP A 116 15.89 -0.78 21.84
N ASP A 117 14.98 -1.65 21.44
CA ASP A 117 14.35 -1.63 20.14
C ASP A 117 13.63 -0.29 19.98
N VAL A 118 12.79 0.17 20.91
CA VAL A 118 12.16 1.51 20.86
C VAL A 118 13.20 2.63 20.63
N LEU A 119 14.35 2.59 21.31
CA LEU A 119 15.42 3.59 21.10
C LEU A 119 16.16 3.47 19.76
N ALA A 120 16.07 2.32 19.07
CA ALA A 120 16.84 1.97 17.88
C ALA A 120 15.96 1.57 16.66
N HIS A 121 14.64 1.68 16.76
CA HIS A 121 13.70 1.52 15.64
C HIS A 121 13.95 2.62 14.61
N LEU A 122 13.43 2.43 13.39
CA LEU A 122 13.40 3.49 12.38
C LEU A 122 12.36 4.57 12.75
N GLU A 123 12.45 5.17 13.93
CA GLU A 123 11.70 6.40 14.30
C GLU A 123 12.50 7.66 13.91
N GLY A 124 13.64 7.48 13.24
CA GLY A 124 14.80 8.38 13.30
C GLY A 124 15.08 9.26 12.08
N LEU A 125 14.10 9.62 11.25
CA LEU A 125 14.27 10.69 10.24
C LEU A 125 13.38 11.92 10.45
N GLY A 126 12.69 11.99 11.59
CA GLY A 126 12.06 13.22 12.09
C GLY A 126 10.64 13.40 11.57
N VAL A 127 9.69 13.34 12.53
CA VAL A 127 8.24 13.37 12.37
C VAL A 127 7.66 12.01 11.94
N ASN A 128 7.29 11.16 12.93
CA ASN A 128 6.24 10.17 12.67
C ASN A 128 4.98 10.98 12.38
N PHE A 129 4.51 10.92 11.12
CA PHE A 129 3.22 11.47 10.77
C PHE A 129 2.17 10.48 11.27
N PRO A 130 1.13 10.93 11.99
CA PRO A 130 0.08 10.03 12.40
C PRO A 130 -0.68 9.50 11.17
N PRO A 131 -1.22 8.27 11.24
CA PRO A 131 -2.08 7.74 10.19
C PRO A 131 -3.32 8.62 10.01
N HIS A 132 -3.94 8.54 8.82
CA HIS A 132 -5.13 9.33 8.54
C HIS A 132 -6.34 8.80 9.29
N PRO A 133 -7.05 9.66 10.05
CA PRO A 133 -8.06 9.19 11.00
C PRO A 133 -9.24 8.50 10.32
N ASP A 134 -9.57 8.87 9.07
CA ASP A 134 -10.64 8.20 8.30
C ASP A 134 -10.38 6.71 7.99
N TYR A 135 -9.16 6.22 8.20
CA TYR A 135 -8.77 4.81 7.97
C TYR A 135 -8.18 4.17 9.23
N LEU A 136 -8.56 4.71 10.40
CA LEU A 136 -8.27 4.10 11.69
C LEU A 136 -9.46 3.25 12.15
N PRO A 137 -9.22 2.01 12.59
CA PRO A 137 -10.21 1.22 13.30
C PRO A 137 -10.57 1.82 14.67
N ASP A 138 -11.78 1.52 15.15
CA ASP A 138 -12.28 1.84 16.49
C ASP A 138 -11.67 0.87 17.52
N TRP A 139 -10.39 1.06 17.84
CA TRP A 139 -9.62 0.23 18.76
C TRP A 139 -10.11 0.33 20.20
N ASN A 140 -10.63 1.49 20.61
CA ASN A 140 -11.13 1.72 21.96
C ASN A 140 -12.60 1.28 22.16
N HIS A 141 -13.29 0.87 21.08
CA HIS A 141 -14.67 0.38 21.05
C HIS A 141 -15.71 1.39 21.53
N ASP A 142 -15.45 2.68 21.33
CA ASP A 142 -16.34 3.75 21.78
C ASP A 142 -17.38 4.16 20.72
N GLY A 143 -17.31 3.56 19.52
CA GLY A 143 -18.21 3.77 18.39
C GLY A 143 -17.93 5.06 17.62
N LYS A 144 -16.85 5.79 17.94
CA LYS A 144 -16.39 6.95 17.19
C LYS A 144 -15.33 6.50 16.18
N PHE A 145 -15.30 7.23 15.07
CA PHE A 145 -14.40 6.95 13.95
C PHE A 145 -13.88 8.29 13.44
N GLY A 146 -12.71 8.28 12.81
CA GLY A 146 -12.15 9.49 12.23
C GLY A 146 -11.85 10.56 13.27
N LEU A 147 -11.95 11.82 12.86
CA LEU A 147 -11.68 12.96 13.74
C LEU A 147 -12.57 13.01 14.99
N ALA A 148 -13.71 12.32 14.99
CA ALA A 148 -14.63 12.29 16.13
C ALA A 148 -14.05 11.54 17.34
N ASP A 149 -13.16 10.55 17.14
CA ASP A 149 -12.45 9.85 18.23
C ASP A 149 -11.57 10.85 19.00
N THR A 150 -10.82 11.68 18.29
CA THR A 150 -9.89 12.65 18.91
C THR A 150 -10.54 13.93 19.46
N ALA A 151 -11.85 14.09 19.33
CA ALA A 151 -12.59 15.29 19.71
C ALA A 151 -12.79 15.49 21.24
N GLY A 152 -12.17 14.67 22.09
CA GLY A 152 -12.25 14.72 23.56
C GLY A 152 -11.44 15.84 24.24
N ASN A 153 -11.64 16.04 25.55
CA ASN A 153 -10.88 17.02 26.34
C ASN A 153 -9.45 16.52 26.61
N TRP A 154 -8.44 17.36 26.38
CA TRP A 154 -7.06 17.08 26.77
C TRP A 154 -6.74 17.63 28.17
N PRO A 155 -5.99 16.90 29.02
CA PRO A 155 -5.56 15.51 28.85
C PRO A 155 -6.69 14.52 29.11
N ALA A 156 -6.80 13.52 28.23
CA ALA A 156 -7.74 12.42 28.38
C ALA A 156 -7.22 11.44 29.46
N PRO A 157 -8.06 10.91 30.36
CA PRO A 157 -7.72 9.76 31.19
C PRO A 157 -7.35 8.54 30.30
N ALA A 158 -6.56 7.58 30.80
CA ALA A 158 -6.19 6.37 30.04
C ALA A 158 -7.40 5.53 29.55
N SER A 159 -8.59 5.72 30.11
CA SER A 159 -9.86 5.13 29.65
C SER A 159 -10.51 5.87 28.46
N GLU A 160 -9.90 6.95 27.98
CA GLU A 160 -10.28 7.78 26.83
C GLU A 160 -9.08 7.88 25.86
N THR A 161 -8.29 6.80 25.76
CA THR A 161 -7.15 6.73 24.84
C THR A 161 -7.67 6.66 23.40
N SER A 162 -7.25 7.61 22.58
CA SER A 162 -7.62 7.67 21.16
C SER A 162 -7.11 6.44 20.41
N ASP A 163 -7.84 6.03 19.37
CA ASP A 163 -7.54 4.84 18.56
C ASP A 163 -6.11 4.85 18.00
N VAL A 164 -5.61 6.03 17.61
CA VAL A 164 -4.24 6.19 17.09
C VAL A 164 -3.15 5.74 18.07
N ALA A 165 -3.39 5.87 19.39
CA ALA A 165 -2.43 5.44 20.42
C ALA A 165 -2.58 3.95 20.77
N LEU A 166 -3.62 3.29 20.25
CA LEU A 166 -3.86 1.87 20.44
C LEU A 166 -3.47 1.08 19.20
N ASP A 167 -3.13 1.73 18.09
CA ASP A 167 -2.91 1.11 16.78
C ASP A 167 -1.74 0.11 16.77
N ASP A 168 -0.68 0.40 17.54
CA ASP A 168 0.53 -0.41 17.65
C ASP A 168 0.57 -1.30 18.92
N VAL A 169 -0.55 -1.39 19.65
CA VAL A 169 -0.65 -2.19 20.87
C VAL A 169 -1.02 -3.64 20.52
N TYR A 170 -0.05 -4.56 20.66
CA TYR A 170 -0.18 -6.01 20.35
C TYR A 170 -0.14 -6.93 21.58
N ASP A 171 0.10 -6.39 22.77
CA ASP A 171 0.24 -7.12 24.03
C ASP A 171 -1.02 -7.08 24.91
N ASN A 172 -1.98 -6.21 24.59
CA ASN A 172 -3.24 -6.08 25.32
C ASN A 172 -4.42 -6.72 24.55
N PRO A 173 -5.04 -7.80 25.06
CA PRO A 173 -6.15 -8.48 24.39
C PRO A 173 -7.38 -7.60 24.15
N ASP A 174 -7.59 -6.55 24.94
CA ASP A 174 -8.75 -5.65 24.78
C ASP A 174 -8.69 -4.84 23.47
N PHE A 175 -7.49 -4.69 22.89
CA PHE A 175 -7.24 -3.89 21.69
C PHE A 175 -6.75 -4.74 20.49
N MET A 176 -6.93 -6.06 20.56
CA MET A 176 -6.53 -7.00 19.50
C MET A 176 -7.56 -7.12 18.38
N GLN A 177 -8.73 -6.54 18.55
CA GLN A 177 -9.80 -6.51 17.56
C GLN A 177 -10.47 -5.14 17.58
N ALA A 178 -10.92 -4.68 16.42
CA ALA A 178 -11.69 -3.44 16.26
C ALA A 178 -12.63 -3.53 15.06
N ASP A 179 -13.62 -2.64 15.03
CA ASP A 179 -14.46 -2.42 13.85
C ASP A 179 -13.87 -1.29 13.00
N PHE A 180 -14.10 -1.33 11.69
CA PHE A 180 -13.76 -0.24 10.77
C PHE A 180 -14.88 -0.03 9.75
N ARG A 181 -15.02 1.20 9.25
CA ARG A 181 -16.03 1.56 8.25
C ARG A 181 -15.48 1.41 6.85
N TYR A 182 -16.36 1.07 5.91
CA TYR A 182 -15.95 0.88 4.51
C TYR A 182 -15.76 2.22 3.79
N PRO A 183 -14.53 2.59 3.40
CA PRO A 183 -14.26 3.89 2.84
C PRO A 183 -14.75 4.00 1.39
N CYS A 184 -15.32 5.15 1.08
CA CYS A 184 -15.59 5.64 -0.26
C CYS A 184 -14.71 6.88 -0.46
N VAL A 185 -13.52 6.67 -1.03
CA VAL A 185 -12.56 7.74 -1.30
C VAL A 185 -13.02 8.54 -2.51
N ASN A 186 -13.38 9.81 -2.29
CA ASN A 186 -13.79 10.72 -3.35
C ASN A 186 -12.57 11.32 -4.06
N GLU A 187 -12.77 11.81 -5.29
CA GLU A 187 -11.69 12.41 -6.09
C GLU A 187 -11.05 13.61 -5.40
N ASP A 188 -11.80 14.41 -4.63
CA ASP A 188 -11.29 15.53 -3.82
C ASP A 188 -10.53 15.11 -2.56
N GLY A 189 -10.32 13.80 -2.39
CA GLY A 189 -9.66 13.16 -1.26
C GLY A 189 -10.54 13.06 0.00
N SER A 190 -11.77 13.56 0.00
CA SER A 190 -12.71 13.35 1.11
C SER A 190 -13.11 11.88 1.21
N VAL A 191 -13.33 11.40 2.44
CA VAL A 191 -13.71 10.01 2.68
C VAL A 191 -15.15 9.96 3.19
N PHE A 192 -16.01 9.34 2.41
CA PHE A 192 -17.35 8.93 2.85
C PHE A 192 -17.32 7.46 3.25
N TYR A 193 -18.42 6.97 3.82
CA TYR A 193 -18.51 5.58 4.25
C TYR A 193 -19.76 4.91 3.70
N GLU A 194 -19.61 3.64 3.35
CA GLU A 194 -20.69 2.85 2.78
C GLU A 194 -21.71 2.44 3.85
N THR A 195 -22.98 2.76 3.60
CA THR A 195 -24.11 2.26 4.40
C THR A 195 -24.48 0.83 4.04
N ARG A 196 -25.20 0.11 4.90
CA ARG A 196 -25.75 -1.22 4.57
C ARG A 196 -26.63 -1.21 3.32
N SER A 197 -27.20 -0.06 2.97
CA SER A 197 -27.97 0.13 1.73
C SER A 197 -27.12 0.27 0.46
N GLY A 198 -25.79 0.38 0.60
CA GLY A 198 -24.82 0.52 -0.50
C GLY A 198 -24.52 1.96 -0.90
N THR A 199 -25.14 2.97 -0.26
CA THR A 199 -24.83 4.38 -0.52
C THR A 199 -23.64 4.86 0.31
N CYS A 200 -22.77 5.68 -0.28
CA CYS A 200 -21.70 6.37 0.43
C CYS A 200 -22.19 7.71 0.99
N VAL A 201 -22.01 7.95 2.29
CA VAL A 201 -22.38 9.20 2.97
C VAL A 201 -21.30 9.65 3.95
N PRO A 202 -21.23 10.94 4.34
CA PRO A 202 -20.30 11.42 5.36
C PRO A 202 -20.41 10.63 6.68
N GLY A 203 -19.29 10.43 7.37
CA GLY A 203 -19.22 9.60 8.59
C GLY A 203 -20.00 10.14 9.79
N ASP A 204 -20.33 11.43 9.80
CA ASP A 204 -21.11 12.11 10.83
C ASP A 204 -22.62 12.17 10.52
N THR A 205 -23.07 11.52 9.43
CA THR A 205 -24.48 11.50 9.04
C THR A 205 -25.35 10.89 10.15
N PRO A 206 -26.28 11.65 10.76
CA PRO A 206 -27.07 11.15 11.89
C PRO A 206 -27.98 9.98 11.50
N GLY A 207 -27.88 8.87 12.25
CA GLY A 207 -28.71 7.68 12.03
C GLY A 207 -28.36 6.87 10.78
N ALA A 208 -27.23 7.15 10.12
CA ALA A 208 -26.73 6.31 9.05
C ALA A 208 -26.32 4.93 9.59
N ASP A 209 -26.76 3.88 8.90
CA ASP A 209 -26.44 2.50 9.22
C ASP A 209 -25.26 2.05 8.35
N PHE A 210 -24.04 2.19 8.88
CA PHE A 210 -22.80 1.88 8.18
C PHE A 210 -22.52 0.37 8.14
N LYS A 211 -21.89 -0.09 7.06
CA LYS A 211 -21.25 -1.42 7.05
C LYS A 211 -19.97 -1.36 7.88
N LEU A 212 -19.75 -2.39 8.68
CA LEU A 212 -18.58 -2.52 9.55
C LEU A 212 -17.84 -3.81 9.23
N GLY A 213 -16.58 -3.68 8.80
CA GLY A 213 -15.65 -4.81 8.80
C GLY A 213 -14.99 -4.95 10.16
N THR A 214 -14.32 -6.08 10.38
CA THR A 214 -13.51 -6.30 11.58
C THR A 214 -12.05 -6.39 11.22
N VAL A 215 -11.18 -5.88 12.08
CA VAL A 215 -9.73 -6.05 11.99
C VAL A 215 -9.24 -6.80 13.22
N HIS A 216 -8.28 -7.70 13.02
CA HIS A 216 -7.65 -8.48 14.07
C HIS A 216 -6.14 -8.30 14.02
N LYS A 217 -5.54 -7.92 15.13
CA LYS A 217 -4.09 -7.90 15.30
C LYS A 217 -3.57 -9.31 15.57
N THR A 218 -2.37 -9.60 15.07
CA THR A 218 -1.65 -10.83 15.37
C THR A 218 -0.15 -10.64 15.16
N GLN A 219 0.64 -11.63 15.54
CA GLN A 219 2.08 -11.66 15.30
C GLN A 219 2.45 -12.92 14.52
N ILE A 220 3.34 -12.74 13.54
CA ILE A 220 3.90 -13.79 12.70
C ILE A 220 5.39 -13.85 13.00
N ILE A 221 5.89 -14.99 13.49
CA ILE A 221 7.31 -15.20 13.73
C ILE A 221 7.98 -15.51 12.39
N GLY A 222 8.80 -14.56 11.90
CA GLY A 222 9.53 -14.73 10.65
C GLY A 222 10.60 -15.83 10.74
N SER A 223 11.12 -16.24 9.59
CA SER A 223 12.17 -17.26 9.43
C SER A 223 13.49 -16.93 10.16
N ARG A 224 13.70 -15.66 10.49
CA ARG A 224 14.82 -15.16 11.33
C ARG A 224 14.57 -15.27 12.83
N GLY A 225 13.37 -15.72 13.22
CA GLY A 225 12.91 -15.79 14.61
C GLY A 225 12.47 -14.45 15.20
N ILE A 226 12.36 -13.39 14.41
CA ILE A 226 11.91 -12.08 14.89
C ILE A 226 10.42 -11.92 14.54
N PRO A 227 9.55 -11.52 15.50
CA PRO A 227 8.13 -11.29 15.21
C PRO A 227 7.93 -10.16 14.21
N MET A 228 6.96 -10.34 13.34
CA MET A 228 6.36 -9.36 12.45
C MET A 228 4.94 -9.10 12.94
N SER A 229 4.55 -7.84 13.08
CA SER A 229 3.17 -7.49 13.41
C SER A 229 2.29 -7.56 12.18
N ALA A 230 1.06 -8.04 12.34
CA ALA A 230 0.12 -8.20 11.25
C ALA A 230 -1.29 -7.81 11.68
N MET A 231 -2.06 -7.27 10.73
CA MET A 231 -3.49 -7.03 10.87
C MET A 231 -4.24 -7.79 9.79
N VAL A 232 -5.28 -8.53 10.19
CA VAL A 232 -6.17 -9.28 9.30
C VAL A 232 -7.53 -8.60 9.28
N TRP A 233 -7.92 -8.13 8.10
CA TRP A 233 -9.11 -7.32 7.87
C TRP A 233 -10.16 -8.14 7.15
N LEU A 234 -11.31 -8.30 7.79
CA LEU A 234 -12.38 -9.17 7.35
C LEU A 234 -13.60 -8.36 6.89
N PRO A 235 -14.25 -8.77 5.80
CA PRO A 235 -15.54 -8.25 5.44
C PRO A 235 -16.60 -8.49 6.53
N GLU A 236 -17.63 -7.65 6.55
CA GLU A 236 -18.76 -7.76 7.45
C GLU A 236 -19.42 -9.14 7.28
N GLY A 237 -19.48 -9.90 8.38
CA GLY A 237 -20.09 -11.23 8.38
C GLY A 237 -19.26 -12.32 7.68
N ALA A 238 -17.99 -12.07 7.34
CA ALA A 238 -17.12 -13.05 6.68
C ALA A 238 -17.05 -14.38 7.45
N GLU A 239 -16.86 -14.33 8.77
CA GLU A 239 -16.73 -15.52 9.64
C GLU A 239 -17.99 -16.40 9.65
N GLY A 240 -19.17 -15.82 9.41
CA GLY A 240 -20.45 -16.55 9.34
C GLY A 240 -20.88 -16.94 7.92
N SER A 241 -20.15 -16.53 6.89
CA SER A 241 -20.59 -16.61 5.50
C SER A 241 -20.45 -18.01 4.88
N GLY A 242 -19.49 -18.82 5.35
CA GLY A 242 -19.08 -20.07 4.71
C GLY A 242 -18.45 -19.89 3.32
N GLN A 243 -18.13 -18.67 2.92
CA GLN A 243 -17.48 -18.34 1.65
C GLN A 243 -15.98 -18.11 1.85
N LYS A 244 -15.21 -18.38 0.79
CA LYS A 244 -13.80 -17.99 0.70
C LYS A 244 -13.68 -16.68 -0.07
N PHE A 245 -12.81 -15.81 0.41
CA PHE A 245 -12.53 -14.51 -0.17
C PHE A 245 -11.13 -14.48 -0.77
N PRO A 246 -10.93 -13.88 -1.95
CA PRO A 246 -9.59 -13.60 -2.45
C PRO A 246 -8.84 -12.71 -1.45
N VAL A 247 -7.51 -12.83 -1.42
CA VAL A 247 -6.68 -12.19 -0.39
C VAL A 247 -5.88 -11.02 -0.97
N ALA A 248 -5.86 -9.89 -0.26
CA ALA A 248 -4.97 -8.77 -0.53
C ALA A 248 -3.89 -8.67 0.56
N TYR A 249 -2.63 -8.97 0.25
CA TYR A 249 -1.51 -8.91 1.17
C TYR A 249 -0.71 -7.61 0.99
N GLY A 250 -0.53 -6.84 2.07
CA GLY A 250 0.03 -5.48 2.04
C GLY A 250 1.25 -5.30 2.94
N MET A 251 2.18 -4.44 2.52
CA MET A 251 3.36 -4.08 3.31
C MET A 251 3.63 -2.56 3.27
N PRO A 252 3.81 -1.88 4.42
CA PRO A 252 4.05 -0.44 4.46
C PRO A 252 5.48 -0.07 4.03
N GLY A 253 5.71 1.22 3.82
CA GLY A 253 7.00 1.82 3.48
C GLY A 253 7.91 2.05 4.70
N ALA A 254 8.93 2.89 4.53
CA ALA A 254 9.94 3.09 5.56
C ALA A 254 9.51 4.16 6.56
N GLY A 255 9.41 3.79 7.84
CA GLY A 255 8.91 4.68 8.90
C GLY A 255 7.38 4.75 8.89
N GLU A 256 6.72 3.76 8.28
CA GLU A 256 5.28 3.69 8.14
C GLU A 256 4.71 2.50 8.93
N SER A 257 3.74 2.75 9.80
CA SER A 257 2.82 1.73 10.34
C SER A 257 1.89 1.13 9.27
N MET A 258 1.25 0.00 9.59
CA MET A 258 0.26 -0.63 8.71
C MET A 258 -0.95 0.26 8.42
N SER A 259 -1.32 1.13 9.35
CA SER A 259 -2.41 2.09 9.16
C SER A 259 -2.07 3.21 8.18
N HIS A 260 -0.80 3.36 7.76
CA HIS A 260 -0.46 4.29 6.67
C HIS A 260 -0.90 3.82 5.28
N ILE A 261 -1.15 2.52 5.14
CA ILE A 261 -1.61 1.89 3.89
C ILE A 261 -3.05 1.38 4.00
N SER A 262 -3.75 1.63 5.12
CA SER A 262 -5.11 1.11 5.37
C SER A 262 -6.13 1.62 4.35
N MET A 263 -5.90 2.77 3.71
CA MET A 263 -6.77 3.24 2.62
C MET A 263 -6.92 2.23 1.48
N TYR A 264 -5.89 1.43 1.19
CA TYR A 264 -5.99 0.32 0.25
C TYR A 264 -6.64 -0.90 0.90
N THR A 265 -6.15 -1.27 2.09
CA THR A 265 -6.57 -2.44 2.84
C THR A 265 -8.09 -2.47 3.01
N GLU A 266 -8.66 -1.40 3.56
CA GLU A 266 -10.09 -1.25 3.78
C GLU A 266 -10.88 -1.17 2.47
N SER A 267 -10.31 -0.53 1.43
CA SER A 267 -10.92 -0.48 0.10
C SER A 267 -10.98 -1.85 -0.57
N TYR A 268 -9.98 -2.71 -0.38
CA TYR A 268 -10.03 -4.10 -0.84
C TYR A 268 -11.11 -4.87 -0.08
N VAL A 269 -11.19 -4.72 1.25
CA VAL A 269 -12.21 -5.39 2.05
C VAL A 269 -13.62 -4.98 1.66
N ARG A 270 -13.85 -3.68 1.48
CA ARG A 270 -15.09 -3.14 0.92
C ARG A 270 -15.47 -3.80 -0.41
N ASN A 271 -14.48 -4.12 -1.24
CA ASN A 271 -14.70 -4.76 -2.53
C ASN A 271 -14.76 -6.30 -2.46
N GLY A 272 -14.78 -6.90 -1.27
CA GLY A 272 -14.95 -8.34 -1.09
C GLY A 272 -13.65 -9.16 -1.15
N PHE A 273 -12.55 -8.57 -0.69
CA PHE A 273 -11.33 -9.31 -0.35
C PHE A 273 -11.24 -9.49 1.17
N ILE A 274 -10.48 -10.48 1.63
CA ILE A 274 -9.85 -10.39 2.95
C ILE A 274 -8.51 -9.71 2.75
N ALA A 275 -8.15 -8.76 3.60
CA ALA A 275 -6.85 -8.09 3.49
C ALA A 275 -5.96 -8.43 4.69
N VAL A 276 -4.65 -8.56 4.46
CA VAL A 276 -3.64 -8.83 5.48
C VAL A 276 -2.51 -7.85 5.28
N SER A 277 -2.37 -6.89 6.20
CA SER A 277 -1.21 -6.00 6.24
C SER A 277 -0.16 -6.56 7.21
N VAL A 278 1.11 -6.48 6.85
CA VAL A 278 2.23 -6.94 7.69
C VAL A 278 3.30 -5.86 7.77
N ALA A 279 3.60 -5.43 8.99
CA ALA A 279 4.75 -4.58 9.28
C ALA A 279 6.03 -5.43 9.31
N GLN A 280 7.08 -4.91 8.66
CA GLN A 280 8.36 -5.60 8.54
C GLN A 280 9.18 -5.47 9.82
N VAL A 281 10.05 -6.44 10.08
CA VAL A 281 10.95 -6.37 11.24
C VAL A 281 11.77 -5.07 11.25
N GLY A 282 11.64 -4.30 12.34
CA GLY A 282 12.30 -3.00 12.53
C GLY A 282 11.57 -1.78 11.96
N GLN A 283 10.37 -1.95 11.39
CA GLN A 283 9.42 -0.88 11.05
C GLN A 283 8.57 -0.50 12.26
N PRO A 284 7.87 0.66 12.22
CA PRO A 284 6.79 0.94 13.18
C PRO A 284 5.81 -0.24 13.28
N ASP A 285 5.23 -0.43 14.47
CA ASP A 285 4.36 -1.55 14.87
C ASP A 285 5.04 -2.91 15.06
N SER A 286 6.23 -3.15 14.50
CA SER A 286 6.87 -4.47 14.50
C SER A 286 8.16 -4.48 15.31
N PRO A 287 8.40 -5.51 16.16
CA PRO A 287 9.66 -5.65 16.88
C PRO A 287 10.91 -5.64 15.98
N GLY A 288 12.06 -5.31 16.58
CA GLY A 288 13.37 -5.27 15.91
C GLY A 288 13.97 -3.86 15.85
N THR A 289 15.03 -3.68 15.09
CA THR A 289 15.72 -2.39 14.96
C THR A 289 15.97 -2.01 13.51
N ILE A 290 16.34 -0.75 13.27
CA ILE A 290 16.87 -0.30 11.96
C ILE A 290 18.04 -1.18 11.49
N LEU A 291 18.83 -1.70 12.43
CA LEU A 291 19.94 -2.61 12.13
C LEU A 291 19.44 -3.99 11.72
N ASP A 292 18.34 -4.49 12.29
CA ASP A 292 17.73 -5.73 11.83
C ASP A 292 17.14 -5.60 10.42
N MET A 293 16.75 -4.37 10.05
CA MET A 293 16.20 -4.02 8.75
C MET A 293 17.27 -3.97 7.64
N PHE A 294 18.37 -3.24 7.87
CA PHE A 294 19.40 -2.97 6.86
C PHE A 294 20.71 -3.75 7.04
N LEU A 295 21.11 -4.12 8.26
CA LEU A 295 22.37 -4.81 8.45
C LEU A 295 22.25 -6.29 8.06
N PRO A 296 23.16 -6.78 7.19
CA PRO A 296 23.09 -8.12 6.68
C PRO A 296 23.46 -9.12 7.78
N GLN A 297 22.46 -9.83 8.31
CA GLN A 297 22.71 -11.20 8.79
C GLN A 297 22.68 -12.18 7.60
N PHE A 298 21.93 -11.85 6.55
CA PHE A 298 21.73 -12.62 5.33
C PHE A 298 21.56 -11.62 4.17
N THR A 299 22.48 -11.57 3.22
CA THR A 299 22.26 -10.75 2.01
C THR A 299 21.24 -11.48 1.15
N VAL A 300 20.05 -10.89 1.00
CA VAL A 300 19.14 -11.26 -0.07
C VAL A 300 19.71 -10.67 -1.37
N PRO A 301 20.03 -11.48 -2.39
CA PRO A 301 20.50 -10.97 -3.67
C PRO A 301 19.54 -9.92 -4.23
N ASP A 302 20.09 -8.78 -4.67
CA ASP A 302 19.37 -7.66 -5.30
C ASP A 302 18.25 -7.01 -4.46
N CYS A 303 18.27 -7.19 -3.14
CA CYS A 303 17.39 -6.51 -2.19
C CYS A 303 18.18 -5.62 -1.22
N PHE A 304 17.96 -4.31 -1.27
CA PHE A 304 18.68 -3.34 -0.43
C PHE A 304 18.15 -3.28 1.01
N ALA A 305 16.93 -3.75 1.25
CA ALA A 305 16.33 -3.91 2.58
C ALA A 305 16.02 -5.39 2.84
N PRO A 306 17.04 -6.24 3.11
CA PRO A 306 16.89 -7.70 3.14
C PRO A 306 15.77 -8.17 4.08
N SER A 307 15.60 -7.51 5.23
CA SER A 307 14.56 -7.85 6.20
C SER A 307 13.15 -7.74 5.61
N THR A 308 12.90 -6.71 4.81
CA THR A 308 11.63 -6.51 4.14
C THR A 308 11.35 -7.60 3.11
N CYS A 309 12.37 -8.03 2.37
CA CYS A 309 12.25 -9.15 1.42
C CYS A 309 11.97 -10.49 2.12
N TRP A 310 12.62 -10.76 3.26
CA TRP A 310 12.28 -11.93 4.10
C TRP A 310 10.85 -11.85 4.64
N SER A 311 10.46 -10.67 5.15
CA SER A 311 9.13 -10.45 5.73
C SER A 311 8.01 -10.66 4.71
N ALA A 312 8.22 -10.24 3.46
CA ALA A 312 7.29 -10.49 2.36
C ALA A 312 7.08 -12.00 2.13
N GLN A 313 8.18 -12.76 2.06
CA GLN A 313 8.10 -14.21 1.88
C GLN A 313 7.37 -14.90 3.03
N ASP A 314 7.77 -14.58 4.26
CA ASP A 314 7.27 -15.27 5.45
C ASP A 314 5.80 -14.91 5.72
N GLY A 315 5.42 -13.64 5.54
CA GLY A 315 4.03 -13.20 5.62
C GLY A 315 3.14 -13.88 4.56
N ILE A 316 3.57 -13.94 3.30
CA ILE A 316 2.80 -14.61 2.24
C ILE A 316 2.72 -16.13 2.48
N ARG A 317 3.78 -16.78 2.98
CA ARG A 317 3.72 -18.19 3.41
C ARG A 317 2.65 -18.38 4.49
N TRP A 318 2.63 -17.54 5.51
CA TRP A 318 1.62 -17.62 6.58
C TRP A 318 0.19 -17.43 6.05
N VAL A 319 -0.02 -16.44 5.16
CA VAL A 319 -1.31 -16.21 4.50
C VAL A 319 -1.75 -17.43 3.68
N ALA A 320 -0.83 -18.07 2.95
CA ALA A 320 -1.11 -19.26 2.16
C ALA A 320 -1.29 -20.53 3.00
N GLY A 321 -1.01 -20.48 4.31
CA GLY A 321 -1.02 -21.64 5.21
C GLY A 321 0.22 -22.53 5.13
N ASP A 322 1.27 -22.05 4.44
CA ASP A 322 2.56 -22.70 4.31
C ASP A 322 3.39 -22.56 5.60
N ASP A 323 4.23 -23.55 5.87
CA ASP A 323 5.09 -23.46 7.04
C ASP A 323 6.20 -22.42 6.85
N ILE A 324 6.44 -21.55 7.84
CA ILE A 324 7.66 -20.72 7.92
C ILE A 324 8.75 -21.57 8.59
N ILE A 325 9.89 -21.75 7.92
CA ILE A 325 11.00 -22.52 8.47
C ILE A 325 12.15 -21.61 8.89
N PRO A 326 12.90 -21.96 9.94
CA PRO A 326 14.11 -21.25 10.30
C PRO A 326 15.11 -21.26 9.16
N VAL A 327 15.72 -20.11 8.88
CA VAL A 327 16.87 -20.03 7.97
C VAL A 327 18.15 -20.15 8.80
N VAL A 328 18.91 -21.23 8.59
CA VAL A 328 20.17 -21.52 9.31
C VAL A 328 21.37 -21.04 8.50
N ASP A 329 22.22 -20.19 9.10
CA ASP A 329 23.49 -19.76 8.51
C ASP A 329 24.64 -20.71 8.90
N LEU A 330 25.16 -21.49 7.96
CA LEU A 330 26.33 -22.35 8.16
C LEU A 330 27.67 -21.62 7.92
N ASN A 331 27.67 -20.38 7.40
CA ASN A 331 28.89 -19.67 6.99
C ASN A 331 29.30 -18.52 7.92
N ASN A 332 28.57 -18.27 9.01
CA ASN A 332 28.83 -17.14 9.91
C ASN A 332 28.72 -17.48 11.40
N GLU A 333 29.23 -18.66 11.78
CA GLU A 333 29.37 -19.08 13.19
C GLU A 333 30.04 -18.01 14.05
N LEU A 334 30.96 -17.22 13.47
CA LEU A 334 31.68 -16.17 14.19
C LEU A 334 30.79 -14.96 14.57
N ASN A 335 29.83 -14.52 13.74
CA ASN A 335 28.87 -13.47 14.12
C ASN A 335 27.78 -13.98 15.06
N ASN A 336 27.41 -15.25 14.98
CA ASN A 336 26.56 -15.90 16.00
C ASN A 336 27.27 -15.94 17.37
N VAL A 337 28.61 -15.84 17.41
CA VAL A 337 29.44 -15.85 18.62
C VAL A 337 29.90 -14.45 19.06
N LEU A 338 30.09 -13.47 18.16
CA LEU A 338 30.82 -12.22 18.45
C LEU A 338 30.04 -10.90 18.47
N MET A 339 28.72 -10.83 18.25
CA MET A 339 28.01 -9.54 18.40
C MET A 339 26.65 -9.68 19.08
N VAL A 340 26.54 -9.01 20.23
CA VAL A 340 25.35 -8.62 21.03
C VAL A 340 24.27 -9.70 21.13
N PRO A 341 23.95 -10.25 22.32
CA PRO A 341 22.86 -11.20 22.43
C PRO A 341 21.58 -10.54 21.91
N ARG A 342 21.11 -10.93 20.72
CA ARG A 342 19.81 -10.52 20.17
C ARG A 342 18.77 -11.42 20.83
N LEU A 343 18.29 -10.97 21.98
CA LEU A 343 17.63 -11.79 23.02
C LEU A 343 16.22 -12.30 22.68
N VAL A 344 15.71 -12.06 21.47
CA VAL A 344 14.30 -12.32 21.08
C VAL A 344 14.20 -13.09 19.77
N ARG A 345 15.11 -14.05 19.52
CA ARG A 345 14.83 -15.05 18.46
C ARG A 345 13.90 -16.12 19.01
N GLN A 346 12.67 -16.11 18.52
CA GLN A 346 11.68 -17.13 18.78
C GLN A 346 11.79 -18.24 17.72
N ASP A 347 11.43 -19.46 18.09
CA ASP A 347 11.36 -20.57 17.13
C ASP A 347 10.14 -20.35 16.22
N PRO A 348 10.33 -20.17 14.89
CA PRO A 348 9.23 -19.95 13.96
C PRO A 348 8.41 -21.22 13.69
N ALA A 349 8.74 -22.36 14.29
CA ALA A 349 7.88 -23.53 14.25
C ALA A 349 6.48 -23.24 14.84
N TYR A 350 5.48 -24.03 14.44
CA TYR A 350 4.09 -23.81 14.82
C TYR A 350 3.71 -24.49 16.14
N ALA A 351 2.97 -23.75 16.98
CA ALA A 351 2.41 -24.23 18.25
C ALA A 351 1.71 -25.61 18.09
N PRO A 352 1.95 -26.58 18.99
CA PRO A 352 2.62 -26.47 20.28
C PRO A 352 4.16 -26.55 20.24
N VAL A 353 4.80 -26.60 19.07
CA VAL A 353 6.27 -26.60 18.93
C VAL A 353 6.69 -25.31 18.23
N GLY A 354 7.17 -24.33 19.00
CA GLY A 354 7.51 -22.99 18.51
C GLY A 354 6.44 -21.94 18.82
N ALA A 355 6.64 -20.71 18.36
CA ALA A 355 5.81 -19.55 18.72
C ALA A 355 4.79 -19.12 17.66
N ASN A 356 4.88 -19.66 16.43
CA ASN A 356 3.91 -19.33 15.39
C ASN A 356 2.56 -19.99 15.65
N GLN A 357 1.47 -19.26 15.44
CA GLN A 357 0.14 -19.83 15.27
C GLN A 357 -0.16 -20.02 13.79
N ARG A 358 -0.83 -21.13 13.44
CA ARG A 358 -1.37 -21.28 12.08
C ARG A 358 -2.41 -20.20 11.86
N ASN A 359 -2.47 -19.65 10.66
CA ASN A 359 -3.44 -18.62 10.29
C ASN A 359 -4.86 -19.09 10.65
N PRO A 360 -5.52 -18.48 11.67
CA PRO A 360 -6.82 -18.95 12.14
C PRO A 360 -7.95 -18.62 11.15
N TRP A 361 -7.72 -17.71 10.21
CA TRP A 361 -8.68 -17.31 9.19
C TRP A 361 -8.46 -17.99 7.83
N ILE A 362 -7.55 -18.97 7.76
CA ILE A 362 -7.18 -19.64 6.50
C ILE A 362 -8.38 -20.26 5.77
N ASP A 363 -9.38 -20.73 6.51
CA ASP A 363 -10.58 -21.34 5.93
C ASP A 363 -11.50 -20.32 5.25
N LEU A 364 -11.36 -19.03 5.56
CA LEU A 364 -12.04 -17.92 4.90
C LEU A 364 -11.25 -17.37 3.71
N MET A 365 -9.99 -17.76 3.56
CA MET A 365 -9.10 -17.26 2.51
C MET A 365 -9.11 -18.20 1.30
N ASP A 366 -9.29 -17.61 0.12
CA ASP A 366 -9.01 -18.24 -1.17
C ASP A 366 -7.52 -18.09 -1.48
N THR A 367 -6.75 -19.08 -1.06
CA THR A 367 -5.28 -19.08 -1.18
C THR A 367 -4.79 -19.33 -2.61
N GLU A 368 -5.68 -19.64 -3.56
CA GLU A 368 -5.33 -19.65 -4.99
C GLU A 368 -5.34 -18.23 -5.59
N HIS A 369 -5.97 -17.29 -4.89
CA HIS A 369 -6.18 -15.91 -5.33
C HIS A 369 -5.61 -14.89 -4.34
N ILE A 370 -4.28 -14.89 -4.19
CA ILE A 370 -3.54 -13.95 -3.35
C ILE A 370 -2.96 -12.84 -4.20
N SER A 371 -3.42 -11.62 -4.02
CA SER A 371 -2.85 -10.41 -4.62
C SER A 371 -1.96 -9.68 -3.61
N VAL A 372 -0.86 -9.10 -4.08
CA VAL A 372 0.14 -8.46 -3.21
C VAL A 372 0.30 -6.97 -3.54
N TYR A 373 0.47 -6.14 -2.52
CA TYR A 373 0.77 -4.72 -2.68
C TYR A 373 1.76 -4.24 -1.63
N GLY A 374 2.39 -3.11 -1.91
CA GLY A 374 3.22 -2.44 -0.94
C GLY A 374 3.55 -1.02 -1.35
N GLN A 375 4.06 -0.27 -0.38
CA GLN A 375 4.57 1.08 -0.55
C GLN A 375 6.08 1.10 -0.33
N SER A 376 6.84 1.88 -1.12
CA SER A 376 8.25 2.16 -0.88
C SER A 376 9.05 0.87 -0.62
N ILE A 377 9.76 0.76 0.52
CA ILE A 377 10.47 -0.48 0.85
C ILE A 377 9.55 -1.71 0.93
N GLY A 378 8.27 -1.58 1.28
CA GLY A 378 7.28 -2.66 1.24
C GLY A 378 7.07 -3.17 -0.19
N ALA A 379 6.98 -2.26 -1.16
CA ALA A 379 6.93 -2.61 -2.58
C ALA A 379 8.25 -3.24 -3.07
N VAL A 380 9.40 -2.90 -2.48
CA VAL A 380 10.68 -3.60 -2.70
C VAL A 380 10.61 -5.05 -2.20
N GLY A 381 10.06 -5.28 -1.02
CA GLY A 381 9.84 -6.62 -0.48
C GLY A 381 8.94 -7.48 -1.38
N VAL A 382 7.81 -6.91 -1.80
CA VAL A 382 6.86 -7.59 -2.69
C VAL A 382 7.45 -7.83 -4.09
N SER A 383 8.15 -6.85 -4.68
CA SER A 383 8.82 -7.06 -5.97
C SER A 383 9.93 -8.11 -5.91
N SER A 384 10.60 -8.25 -4.77
CA SER A 384 11.51 -9.38 -4.50
C SER A 384 10.77 -10.70 -4.55
N TYR A 385 9.65 -10.80 -3.84
CA TYR A 385 8.84 -12.02 -3.87
C TYR A 385 8.48 -12.45 -5.30
N LEU A 386 8.07 -11.50 -6.16
CA LEU A 386 7.75 -11.81 -7.57
C LEU A 386 8.95 -12.36 -8.34
N ASP A 387 10.14 -11.78 -8.15
CA ASP A 387 11.36 -12.27 -8.81
C ASP A 387 11.69 -13.72 -8.39
N TRP A 388 11.53 -14.03 -7.11
CA TRP A 388 11.77 -15.38 -6.58
C TRP A 388 10.67 -16.37 -6.97
N GLN A 389 9.43 -15.91 -7.12
CA GLN A 389 8.35 -16.73 -7.65
C GLN A 389 8.67 -17.23 -9.06
N VAL A 390 9.19 -16.36 -9.93
CA VAL A 390 9.61 -16.75 -11.30
C VAL A 390 10.76 -17.77 -11.27
N LYS A 391 11.66 -17.68 -10.28
CA LYS A 391 12.71 -18.69 -10.06
C LYS A 391 12.16 -20.03 -9.54
N GLY A 392 10.92 -20.05 -9.05
CA GLY A 392 10.20 -21.24 -8.60
C GLY A 392 10.50 -21.65 -7.16
N HIS A 393 11.23 -20.84 -6.40
CA HIS A 393 11.55 -21.10 -5.01
C HIS A 393 11.86 -19.83 -4.22
N GLY A 394 11.72 -19.91 -2.90
CA GLY A 394 12.07 -18.85 -1.97
C GLY A 394 13.54 -18.85 -1.62
N PHE A 395 13.91 -17.93 -0.74
CA PHE A 395 15.24 -17.82 -0.16
C PHE A 395 15.63 -19.06 0.67
N ASP A 396 14.64 -19.78 1.15
CA ASP A 396 14.78 -21.04 1.89
C ASP A 396 14.86 -22.28 0.96
N GLY A 397 14.88 -22.07 -0.36
CA GLY A 397 15.00 -23.12 -1.37
C GLY A 397 13.74 -23.95 -1.58
N ARG A 398 12.64 -23.67 -0.87
CA ARG A 398 11.36 -24.34 -1.05
C ARG A 398 10.49 -23.60 -2.08
N PRO A 399 9.53 -24.26 -2.74
CA PRO A 399 8.54 -23.58 -3.55
C PRO A 399 7.88 -22.42 -2.79
N LEU A 400 7.57 -21.35 -3.52
CA LEU A 400 6.77 -20.24 -3.01
C LEU A 400 5.31 -20.47 -3.34
N PRO A 401 4.38 -20.08 -2.43
CA PRO A 401 3.00 -19.86 -2.80
C PRO A 401 2.91 -18.96 -4.04
N ARG A 402 1.99 -19.26 -4.97
CA ARG A 402 1.82 -18.43 -6.15
C ARG A 402 0.88 -17.28 -5.82
N VAL A 403 1.27 -16.05 -6.17
CA VAL A 403 0.39 -14.88 -6.13
C VAL A 403 -0.27 -14.67 -7.50
N SER A 404 -1.43 -14.01 -7.53
CA SER A 404 -2.26 -13.83 -8.73
C SER A 404 -2.00 -12.50 -9.42
N SER A 405 -1.68 -11.45 -8.65
CA SER A 405 -1.40 -10.12 -9.20
C SER A 405 -0.63 -9.27 -8.18
N ALA A 406 0.05 -8.22 -8.65
CA ALA A 406 0.73 -7.26 -7.79
C ALA A 406 0.38 -5.80 -8.12
N SER A 407 0.30 -4.96 -7.10
CA SER A 407 0.21 -3.49 -7.21
C SER A 407 1.29 -2.85 -6.34
N LEU A 408 2.29 -2.26 -6.98
CA LEU A 408 3.51 -1.78 -6.33
C LEU A 408 3.55 -0.26 -6.37
N MET A 409 3.85 0.39 -5.25
CA MET A 409 3.81 1.85 -5.14
C MET A 409 5.16 2.43 -4.71
N SER A 410 5.68 3.36 -5.52
CA SER A 410 6.83 4.23 -5.24
C SER A 410 8.02 3.54 -4.58
N GLY A 411 8.40 2.35 -5.07
CA GLY A 411 9.39 1.51 -4.41
C GLY A 411 9.62 0.19 -5.12
N PHE A 412 10.70 0.04 -5.88
CA PHE A 412 10.87 -1.20 -6.67
C PHE A 412 12.29 -1.75 -6.56
N GLN A 413 12.45 -3.05 -6.79
CA GLN A 413 13.76 -3.60 -7.12
C GLN A 413 13.75 -4.15 -8.56
N ASN A 414 14.92 -4.61 -9.02
CA ASN A 414 14.96 -5.44 -10.21
C ASN A 414 14.13 -6.70 -9.93
N MET A 415 13.20 -7.00 -10.84
CA MET A 415 12.36 -8.18 -10.74
C MET A 415 12.04 -8.73 -12.12
N HIS A 416 11.75 -10.02 -12.17
CA HIS A 416 10.94 -10.65 -13.21
C HIS A 416 9.53 -10.88 -12.64
N ALA A 417 8.52 -10.90 -13.50
CA ALA A 417 7.16 -11.23 -13.09
C ALA A 417 6.44 -12.04 -14.18
N ASP A 418 5.83 -13.15 -13.76
CA ASP A 418 4.96 -14.00 -14.59
C ASP A 418 3.47 -13.81 -14.23
N VAL A 419 3.15 -12.76 -13.47
CA VAL A 419 1.82 -12.37 -13.01
C VAL A 419 1.54 -10.91 -13.40
N PRO A 420 0.27 -10.51 -13.51
CA PRO A 420 -0.12 -9.11 -13.70
C PRO A 420 0.53 -8.16 -12.67
N VAL A 421 1.27 -7.15 -13.14
CA VAL A 421 1.88 -6.12 -12.29
C VAL A 421 1.39 -4.71 -12.63
N GLN A 422 0.90 -3.98 -11.62
CA GLN A 422 0.73 -2.54 -11.67
C GLN A 422 1.84 -1.86 -10.88
N MET A 423 2.38 -0.76 -11.41
CA MET A 423 3.37 0.09 -10.74
C MET A 423 2.85 1.53 -10.68
N GLN A 424 2.89 2.15 -9.52
CA GLN A 424 2.39 3.50 -9.29
C GLN A 424 3.47 4.40 -8.71
N THR A 425 3.53 5.66 -9.13
CA THR A 425 4.47 6.67 -8.62
C THR A 425 3.93 8.08 -8.89
N GLY A 426 4.60 9.11 -8.38
CA GLY A 426 4.32 10.52 -8.69
C GLY A 426 5.33 11.11 -9.66
N ASP A 427 4.97 12.18 -10.38
CA ASP A 427 5.88 12.85 -11.31
C ASP A 427 7.00 13.66 -10.64
N TYR A 428 6.94 13.90 -9.33
CA TYR A 428 8.00 14.47 -8.50
C TYR A 428 8.58 13.51 -7.49
N ASP A 429 8.15 12.25 -7.49
CA ASP A 429 8.81 11.21 -6.72
C ASP A 429 10.26 11.08 -7.20
N ILE A 430 11.18 11.36 -6.28
CA ILE A 430 12.60 11.45 -6.60
C ILE A 430 13.19 10.04 -6.45
N PRO A 431 13.74 9.43 -7.52
CA PRO A 431 14.56 8.24 -7.36
C PRO A 431 15.63 8.57 -6.33
N GLY A 432 15.68 7.82 -5.22
CA GLY A 432 16.57 8.10 -4.10
C GLY A 432 17.91 8.67 -4.58
N LEU A 433 18.30 9.82 -4.04
CA LEU A 433 19.33 10.81 -4.46
C LEU A 433 20.63 10.32 -5.17
N ALA A 434 20.89 9.02 -5.20
CA ALA A 434 22.01 8.35 -5.85
C ALA A 434 21.81 8.04 -7.36
N GLY A 435 20.59 8.06 -7.91
CA GLY A 435 20.32 7.54 -9.25
C GLY A 435 20.94 8.28 -10.45
N TYR A 436 21.39 9.52 -10.27
CA TYR A 436 21.85 10.38 -11.37
C TYR A 436 23.14 11.17 -11.08
N GLY A 437 23.99 10.68 -10.17
CA GLY A 437 25.38 11.17 -10.08
C GLY A 437 25.62 12.49 -9.34
N LEU A 438 24.67 12.98 -8.52
CA LEU A 438 24.94 14.07 -7.56
C LEU A 438 25.83 13.60 -6.39
N THR A 439 25.77 12.32 -6.04
CA THR A 439 26.78 11.62 -5.24
C THR A 439 27.33 10.46 -6.05
N ASN A 440 28.59 10.55 -6.50
CA ASN A 440 29.21 9.61 -7.44
C ASN A 440 29.64 8.28 -6.79
N PHE A 441 28.87 7.75 -5.86
CA PHE A 441 29.11 6.47 -5.20
C PHE A 441 27.99 5.50 -5.58
N TYR A 442 28.35 4.34 -6.12
CA TYR A 442 27.50 3.15 -6.08
C TYR A 442 27.13 2.89 -4.62
N GLN A 443 25.85 3.09 -4.26
CA GLN A 443 25.36 2.80 -2.92
C GLN A 443 24.61 1.47 -2.95
N PRO A 444 25.08 0.42 -2.24
CA PRO A 444 24.37 -0.86 -2.15
C PRO A 444 23.02 -0.77 -1.39
N LEU A 445 22.62 0.42 -0.94
CA LEU A 445 21.49 0.67 -0.05
C LEU A 445 20.30 1.38 -0.71
N PHE A 446 20.46 2.02 -1.87
CA PHE A 446 19.38 2.74 -2.56
C PHE A 446 19.59 2.64 -4.06
N ASN A 447 18.74 1.86 -4.73
CA ASN A 447 18.74 1.73 -6.19
C ASN A 447 17.76 2.74 -6.80
N ALA A 448 18.06 3.24 -8.01
CA ALA A 448 17.30 4.31 -8.67
C ALA A 448 15.97 3.81 -9.27
N THR A 449 15.11 3.27 -8.43
CA THR A 449 13.88 2.60 -8.86
C THR A 449 12.64 3.45 -8.65
N ASP A 450 12.66 4.40 -7.71
CA ASP A 450 11.52 5.27 -7.43
C ASP A 450 11.35 6.35 -8.52
N GLY A 451 10.19 7.00 -8.52
CA GLY A 451 9.90 8.06 -9.47
C GLY A 451 9.52 7.62 -10.88
N PRO A 452 9.17 8.58 -11.74
CA PRO A 452 8.58 8.30 -13.05
C PRO A 452 9.58 7.68 -14.02
N PHE A 453 10.87 8.04 -13.91
CA PHE A 453 11.93 7.45 -14.73
C PHE A 453 12.22 6.00 -14.32
N GLY A 454 12.39 5.73 -13.02
CA GLY A 454 12.67 4.38 -12.52
C GLY A 454 11.53 3.42 -12.84
N THR A 455 10.29 3.88 -12.63
CA THR A 455 9.07 3.12 -12.96
C THR A 455 8.96 2.82 -14.46
N THR A 456 9.14 3.82 -15.32
CA THR A 456 9.06 3.63 -16.78
C THR A 456 10.14 2.66 -17.28
N ASP A 457 11.39 2.84 -16.82
CA ASP A 457 12.50 1.98 -17.20
C ASP A 457 12.27 0.51 -16.77
N LYS A 458 11.61 0.30 -15.63
CA LYS A 458 11.24 -1.02 -15.09
C LYS A 458 10.15 -1.70 -15.91
N VAL A 459 9.08 -0.98 -16.24
CA VAL A 459 8.02 -1.47 -17.14
C VAL A 459 8.61 -1.90 -18.48
N ASP A 460 9.45 -1.06 -19.07
CA ASP A 460 10.12 -1.36 -20.32
C ASP A 460 11.09 -2.55 -20.20
N GLN A 461 11.76 -2.71 -19.05
CA GLN A 461 12.61 -3.86 -18.77
C GLN A 461 11.79 -5.16 -18.72
N LEU A 462 10.67 -5.18 -18.00
CA LEU A 462 9.79 -6.35 -17.90
C LEU A 462 9.24 -6.76 -19.27
N LEU A 463 8.81 -5.79 -20.08
CA LEU A 463 8.34 -6.03 -21.44
C LEU A 463 9.47 -6.56 -22.34
N ARG A 464 10.69 -6.02 -22.24
CA ARG A 464 11.86 -6.52 -23.00
C ARG A 464 12.27 -7.93 -22.59
N GLN A 465 12.03 -8.33 -21.34
CA GLN A 465 12.26 -9.70 -20.86
C GLN A 465 11.22 -10.70 -21.41
N GLY A 466 10.17 -10.23 -22.09
CA GLY A 466 9.21 -11.08 -22.79
C GLY A 466 8.07 -11.60 -21.93
N THR A 467 7.77 -10.96 -20.79
CA THR A 467 6.62 -11.34 -19.97
C THR A 467 5.31 -11.23 -20.77
N THR A 468 4.46 -12.25 -20.68
CA THR A 468 3.13 -12.25 -21.29
C THR A 468 2.05 -11.75 -20.33
N ALA A 469 2.43 -11.43 -19.09
CA ALA A 469 1.50 -10.93 -18.09
C ALA A 469 1.17 -9.44 -18.33
N PRO A 470 -0.06 -9.00 -18.01
CA PRO A 470 -0.45 -7.60 -18.04
C PRO A 470 0.48 -6.71 -17.20
N ILE A 471 0.86 -5.55 -17.73
CA ILE A 471 1.67 -4.56 -17.00
C ILE A 471 1.03 -3.19 -17.13
N GLN A 472 0.88 -2.47 -16.02
CA GLN A 472 0.39 -1.09 -16.00
C GLN A 472 1.33 -0.17 -15.21
N SER A 473 1.54 1.04 -15.70
CA SER A 473 2.18 2.13 -14.97
C SER A 473 1.24 3.32 -14.83
N ILE A 474 1.10 3.80 -13.60
CA ILE A 474 0.32 4.99 -13.27
C ILE A 474 1.27 6.02 -12.67
N ILE A 475 1.26 7.23 -13.22
CA ILE A 475 2.08 8.34 -12.72
C ILE A 475 1.12 9.48 -12.38
N SER A 476 1.06 9.92 -11.13
CA SER A 476 0.23 11.06 -10.72
C SER A 476 0.86 12.40 -11.14
N GLU A 477 0.01 13.34 -11.54
CA GLU A 477 0.37 14.73 -11.81
C GLU A 477 0.62 15.48 -10.52
N SER A 478 1.72 16.20 -10.47
CA SER A 478 2.16 16.96 -9.30
C SER A 478 2.31 16.13 -8.03
N GLY A 479 2.71 14.88 -8.18
CA GLY A 479 2.71 13.87 -7.14
C GLY A 479 4.07 13.53 -6.58
N GLY A 480 4.17 13.27 -5.27
CA GLY A 480 5.41 12.89 -4.60
C GLY A 480 5.47 11.41 -4.23
N HIS A 481 6.47 11.05 -3.40
CA HIS A 481 6.64 9.69 -2.91
C HIS A 481 5.45 9.26 -2.02
N ALA A 482 4.88 10.23 -1.30
CA ALA A 482 3.79 10.05 -0.35
C ALA A 482 2.38 10.04 -0.96
N ASP A 483 2.24 10.16 -2.29
CA ASP A 483 0.93 10.18 -2.96
C ASP A 483 0.18 8.85 -2.86
N SER A 484 0.92 7.77 -2.73
CA SER A 484 0.41 6.41 -2.60
C SER A 484 0.27 5.96 -1.14
N ILE A 485 0.24 6.88 -0.18
CA ILE A 485 -0.04 6.61 1.23
C ILE A 485 -1.01 7.63 1.82
N ASN A 486 -1.64 7.26 2.93
CA ASN A 486 -2.63 8.13 3.56
C ASN A 486 -2.00 9.19 4.50
N TRP A 487 -0.69 9.46 4.47
CA TRP A 487 -0.08 10.51 5.32
C TRP A 487 -0.81 11.87 5.31
N ILE A 488 -0.81 12.52 6.46
CA ILE A 488 -1.40 13.85 6.70
C ILE A 488 -0.30 14.89 6.84
N GLY A 489 -0.51 16.08 6.26
CA GLY A 489 0.35 17.25 6.48
C GLY A 489 1.72 17.15 5.83
N VAL A 490 1.86 16.25 4.85
CA VAL A 490 3.10 16.03 4.13
C VAL A 490 3.15 16.92 2.88
N PRO A 491 4.20 17.76 2.75
CA PRO A 491 4.23 18.85 1.78
C PRO A 491 4.47 18.44 0.32
N ASP A 492 4.66 17.16 0.00
CA ASP A 492 4.85 16.66 -1.37
C ASP A 492 3.68 15.79 -1.88
N LYS A 493 2.49 15.93 -1.28
CA LYS A 493 1.30 15.16 -1.62
C LYS A 493 0.21 15.95 -2.39
N ASN A 494 -0.23 15.38 -3.51
CA ASN A 494 -1.43 15.84 -4.22
C ASN A 494 -2.70 15.28 -3.56
N VAL A 495 -3.67 16.14 -3.27
CA VAL A 495 -4.92 15.76 -2.58
C VAL A 495 -5.74 14.70 -3.33
N HIS A 496 -5.63 14.66 -4.66
CA HIS A 496 -6.39 13.76 -5.51
C HIS A 496 -5.69 12.41 -5.76
N ALA A 497 -4.37 12.36 -5.58
CA ALA A 497 -3.57 11.20 -5.95
C ALA A 497 -3.91 9.92 -5.16
N PRO A 498 -4.19 9.96 -3.84
CA PRO A 498 -4.62 8.77 -3.10
C PRO A 498 -5.88 8.13 -3.67
N ALA A 499 -6.88 8.94 -4.07
CA ALA A 499 -8.13 8.44 -4.62
C ALA A 499 -7.92 7.71 -5.96
N MET A 500 -7.14 8.30 -6.86
CA MET A 500 -6.72 7.66 -8.10
C MET A 500 -5.94 6.38 -7.80
N SER A 501 -4.96 6.45 -6.89
CA SER A 501 -4.08 5.32 -6.59
C SER A 501 -4.85 4.11 -6.07
N VAL A 502 -5.77 4.33 -5.11
CA VAL A 502 -6.68 3.31 -4.58
C VAL A 502 -7.61 2.77 -5.67
N LYS A 503 -8.23 3.65 -6.49
CA LYS A 503 -9.13 3.27 -7.59
C LYS A 503 -8.45 2.29 -8.55
N TYR A 504 -7.25 2.63 -9.03
CA TYR A 504 -6.52 1.77 -9.97
C TYR A 504 -6.05 0.48 -9.31
N SER A 505 -5.63 0.52 -8.05
CA SER A 505 -5.17 -0.68 -7.34
C SER A 505 -6.32 -1.67 -7.07
N VAL A 506 -7.48 -1.16 -6.64
CA VAL A 506 -8.70 -1.97 -6.46
C VAL A 506 -9.17 -2.56 -7.79
N ASN A 507 -9.21 -1.76 -8.86
CA ASN A 507 -9.59 -2.27 -10.18
C ASN A 507 -8.61 -3.32 -10.70
N TRP A 508 -7.31 -3.17 -10.41
CA TRP A 508 -6.29 -4.17 -10.74
C TRP A 508 -6.58 -5.52 -10.09
N PHE A 509 -6.83 -5.53 -8.78
CA PHE A 509 -7.11 -6.76 -8.04
C PHE A 509 -8.47 -7.35 -8.43
N LYS A 510 -9.48 -6.53 -8.71
CA LYS A 510 -10.77 -7.03 -9.20
C LYS A 510 -10.69 -7.64 -10.60
N CYS A 511 -9.77 -7.16 -11.45
CA CYS A 511 -9.55 -7.72 -12.78
C CYS A 511 -8.67 -8.99 -12.75
N TYR A 512 -7.62 -9.00 -11.92
CA TYR A 512 -6.55 -10.01 -11.99
C TYR A 512 -6.33 -10.85 -10.73
N GLY A 513 -6.89 -10.43 -9.60
CA GLY A 513 -6.72 -11.04 -8.28
C GLY A 513 -7.84 -11.96 -7.84
N ARG A 514 -8.68 -12.42 -8.77
CA ARG A 514 -9.89 -13.22 -8.49
C ARG A 514 -10.01 -14.38 -9.46
N ALA A 515 -10.73 -15.42 -9.03
CA ALA A 515 -11.10 -16.54 -9.89
C ALA A 515 -11.88 -16.08 -11.14
N GLU A 516 -12.81 -15.14 -10.94
CA GLU A 516 -13.58 -14.51 -12.01
C GLU A 516 -13.26 -13.02 -12.03
N ALA A 517 -12.67 -12.57 -13.15
CA ALA A 517 -12.38 -11.16 -13.38
C ALA A 517 -13.67 -10.33 -13.41
N ASP A 518 -13.68 -9.18 -12.74
CA ASP A 518 -14.75 -8.19 -12.90
C ASP A 518 -14.55 -7.42 -14.21
N PRO A 519 -15.42 -7.59 -15.23
CA PRO A 519 -15.24 -6.93 -16.52
C PRO A 519 -15.24 -5.40 -16.41
N ALA A 520 -16.07 -4.83 -15.52
CA ALA A 520 -16.13 -3.38 -15.34
C ALA A 520 -14.83 -2.84 -14.71
N ALA A 521 -14.21 -3.61 -13.82
CA ALA A 521 -12.90 -3.26 -13.28
C ALA A 521 -11.81 -3.34 -14.36
N CYS A 522 -11.82 -4.37 -15.20
CA CYS A 522 -10.88 -4.49 -16.31
C CYS A 522 -11.03 -3.36 -17.33
N ASP A 523 -12.26 -2.98 -17.66
CA ASP A 523 -12.54 -1.84 -18.55
C ASP A 523 -12.06 -0.52 -17.94
N ALA A 524 -12.29 -0.32 -16.63
CA ALA A 524 -11.84 0.88 -15.92
C ALA A 524 -10.31 1.05 -15.87
N LEU A 525 -9.52 -0.03 -16.05
CA LEU A 525 -8.06 0.06 -16.15
C LEU A 525 -7.58 0.66 -17.49
N LEU A 526 -8.46 0.73 -18.50
CA LEU A 526 -8.15 1.35 -19.79
C LEU A 526 -8.48 2.85 -19.82
N GLU A 527 -9.24 3.33 -18.83
CA GLU A 527 -9.66 4.72 -18.76
C GLU A 527 -8.51 5.64 -18.35
N SER A 528 -8.59 6.90 -18.76
CA SER A 528 -7.67 7.96 -18.30
C SER A 528 -8.25 8.62 -17.06
N ASP A 529 -7.39 9.03 -16.13
CA ASP A 529 -7.77 9.86 -15.00
C ASP A 529 -7.26 11.30 -15.18
N SER A 530 -8.03 12.29 -14.73
CA SER A 530 -7.65 13.70 -14.86
C SER A 530 -6.37 14.06 -14.10
N ILE A 531 -5.99 13.25 -13.12
CA ILE A 531 -4.83 13.44 -12.26
C ILE A 531 -3.62 12.63 -12.75
N MET A 532 -3.72 11.93 -13.88
CA MET A 532 -2.54 11.32 -14.51
C MET A 532 -1.58 12.40 -15.01
N SER A 533 -0.28 12.17 -14.78
CA SER A 533 0.78 13.08 -15.16
C SER A 533 0.68 13.51 -16.61
N ARG A 534 0.84 14.81 -16.81
CA ARG A 534 0.95 15.41 -18.14
C ARG A 534 2.39 15.52 -18.61
N GLY A 535 3.35 15.30 -17.71
CA GLY A 535 4.78 15.22 -18.03
C GLY A 535 5.23 13.83 -18.46
N PHE A 536 4.63 12.78 -17.88
CA PHE A 536 4.98 11.40 -18.18
C PHE A 536 3.77 10.59 -18.62
N ALA A 537 3.99 9.60 -19.47
CA ALA A 537 2.90 8.72 -19.87
C ALA A 537 2.52 7.77 -18.72
N SER A 538 1.22 7.68 -18.44
CA SER A 538 0.66 6.49 -17.79
C SER A 538 0.31 5.47 -18.86
N GLU A 539 0.71 4.21 -18.67
CA GLU A 539 0.74 3.21 -19.72
C GLU A 539 0.11 1.89 -19.27
N TYR A 540 -0.45 1.14 -20.23
CA TYR A 540 -1.02 -0.17 -19.97
C TYR A 540 -0.75 -1.14 -21.12
N ALA A 541 -0.08 -2.25 -20.83
CA ALA A 541 0.18 -3.36 -21.74
C ALA A 541 -0.65 -4.60 -21.30
N PRO A 542 -1.93 -4.70 -21.72
CA PRO A 542 -2.84 -5.75 -21.24
C PRO A 542 -2.45 -7.18 -21.67
N GLN A 543 -1.61 -7.33 -22.70
CA GLN A 543 -1.06 -8.64 -23.12
C GLN A 543 0.45 -8.76 -22.87
N GLY A 544 0.99 -7.94 -21.97
CA GLY A 544 2.43 -7.84 -21.74
C GLY A 544 3.20 -7.54 -23.02
N ALA A 545 4.32 -8.21 -23.21
CA ALA A 545 5.20 -8.06 -24.36
C ALA A 545 4.61 -8.54 -25.70
N ALA A 546 3.51 -9.32 -25.66
CA ALA A 546 2.90 -9.88 -26.87
C ALA A 546 1.93 -8.91 -27.57
N GLY A 547 1.50 -7.85 -26.89
CA GLY A 547 0.53 -6.87 -27.41
C GLY A 547 1.06 -5.44 -27.41
N PRO A 548 0.21 -4.47 -27.80
CA PRO A 548 0.57 -3.07 -27.74
C PRO A 548 0.65 -2.59 -26.29
N LYS A 549 1.60 -1.70 -26.02
CA LYS A 549 1.59 -0.84 -24.84
C LYS A 549 0.77 0.40 -25.15
N LEU A 550 -0.34 0.61 -24.47
CA LEU A 550 -1.30 1.69 -24.69
C LEU A 550 -1.01 2.87 -23.76
N CYS A 551 -1.16 4.11 -24.26
CA CYS A 551 -1.10 5.30 -23.41
C CYS A 551 -2.48 5.54 -22.78
N LEU A 552 -2.58 5.47 -21.45
CA LEU A 552 -3.75 5.96 -20.71
C LEU A 552 -3.76 7.49 -20.67
N ARG A 553 -2.56 8.09 -20.59
CA ARG A 553 -2.35 9.53 -20.70
C ARG A 553 -1.12 9.78 -21.56
N VAL A 554 -1.28 10.60 -22.60
CA VAL A 554 -0.16 11.04 -23.44
C VAL A 554 0.44 12.30 -22.81
N PRO A 555 1.76 12.36 -22.58
CA PRO A 555 2.38 13.55 -22.04
C PRO A 555 2.34 14.69 -23.06
N ASP A 556 2.00 15.89 -22.59
CA ASP A 556 1.78 17.08 -23.42
C ASP A 556 2.62 18.30 -22.98
N ARG A 557 3.48 18.13 -21.97
CA ARG A 557 4.28 19.19 -21.37
C ARG A 557 5.52 18.66 -20.65
N ALA A 558 6.37 19.58 -20.21
CA ALA A 558 7.51 19.27 -19.34
C ALA A 558 7.08 19.16 -17.87
N ALA A 559 7.79 18.32 -17.10
CA ALA A 559 7.72 18.27 -15.64
C ALA A 559 9.07 18.65 -15.03
N LEU A 560 9.06 19.25 -13.84
CA LEU A 560 10.28 19.72 -13.16
C LEU A 560 11.31 18.60 -12.94
N ILE A 561 10.88 17.37 -12.60
CA ILE A 561 11.80 16.25 -12.38
C ILE A 561 12.64 15.92 -13.62
N MET A 562 12.20 16.30 -14.83
CA MET A 562 12.93 16.05 -16.07
C MET A 562 14.29 16.76 -16.10
N VAL A 563 14.58 17.71 -15.20
CA VAL A 563 15.93 18.26 -15.00
C VAL A 563 16.98 17.17 -14.73
N GLN A 564 16.56 16.00 -14.23
CA GLN A 564 17.43 14.84 -14.01
C GLN A 564 17.84 14.13 -15.31
N ARG A 565 17.04 14.28 -16.38
CA ARG A 565 17.34 13.82 -17.75
C ARG A 565 17.19 15.00 -18.72
N PRO A 566 18.18 15.90 -18.81
CA PRO A 566 18.06 17.17 -19.55
C PRO A 566 17.57 17.02 -20.98
N GLU A 567 17.86 15.90 -21.64
CA GLU A 567 17.37 15.57 -22.97
C GLU A 567 15.84 15.36 -23.03
N TYR A 568 15.24 14.76 -21.99
CA TYR A 568 13.77 14.65 -21.87
C TYR A 568 13.15 16.02 -21.65
N LEU A 569 13.77 16.84 -20.80
CA LEU A 569 13.30 18.19 -20.53
C LEU A 569 13.32 19.06 -21.79
N ILE A 570 14.42 19.05 -22.55
CA ILE A 570 14.55 19.83 -23.79
C ILE A 570 13.52 19.39 -24.82
N ASP A 571 13.31 18.09 -25.01
CA ASP A 571 12.33 17.58 -25.96
C ASP A 571 10.90 17.98 -25.57
N ALA A 572 10.55 17.86 -24.29
CA ALA A 572 9.26 18.28 -23.78
C ALA A 572 9.03 19.80 -23.90
N LEU A 573 10.04 20.63 -23.61
CA LEU A 573 9.98 22.09 -23.79
C LEU A 573 9.83 22.50 -25.26
N ASN A 574 10.22 21.63 -26.21
CA ASN A 574 10.02 21.85 -27.64
C ASN A 574 8.70 21.24 -28.17
N GLY A 575 7.78 20.83 -27.28
CA GLY A 575 6.49 20.24 -27.68
C GLY A 575 6.57 18.78 -28.12
N HIS A 576 7.68 18.09 -27.80
CA HIS A 576 7.90 16.68 -28.13
C HIS A 576 8.22 15.82 -26.90
N PRO A 577 7.35 15.75 -25.87
CA PRO A 577 7.56 14.85 -24.74
C PRO A 577 7.78 13.40 -25.19
N ARG A 578 8.72 12.71 -24.54
CA ARG A 578 9.06 11.32 -24.87
C ARG A 578 8.09 10.36 -24.20
N TYR A 579 7.62 9.37 -24.96
CA TYR A 579 6.84 8.24 -24.48
C TYR A 579 7.05 7.05 -25.43
N THR A 580 6.81 5.83 -24.95
CA THR A 580 7.02 4.60 -25.72
C THR A 580 5.72 3.79 -25.93
N CYS A 581 4.61 4.27 -25.38
CA CYS A 581 3.27 3.72 -25.60
C CYS A 581 2.61 4.22 -26.91
N THR A 582 1.56 3.52 -27.31
CA THR A 582 0.68 3.85 -28.44
C THR A 582 -0.53 4.64 -27.94
N PRO A 583 -0.79 5.87 -28.42
CA PRO A 583 -1.97 6.63 -28.05
C PRO A 583 -3.26 5.84 -28.37
N GLN A 584 -4.21 5.86 -27.43
CA GLN A 584 -5.54 5.33 -27.68
C GLN A 584 -6.30 6.27 -28.64
N SER A 585 -6.99 5.68 -29.63
CA SER A 585 -7.70 6.39 -30.71
C SER A 585 -9.14 6.70 -30.39
#